data_AF-A0A973DV09-F1
#
_entry.id   AF-A0A973DV09-F1
#
_cell.length_a   1.000
_cell.length_b   1.000
_cell.length_c   1.000
_cell.angle_alpha   90.00
_cell.angle_beta   90.00
_cell.angle_gamma   90.00
#
_symmetry.space_group_name_H-M   'P 1'
#
loop_
_entity.id
_entity.type
_entity.pdbx_description
1 polymer ?
#
loop_
_entity_poly.entity_id
_entity_poly.type
_entity_poly.pdbx_seq_one_letter_code
_entity_poly.pdbx_strand_id
1 'polypeptide(L)'
;MPSHGKPPRICVIGDSQMGSLRQADDSGLVAWPAGSEVEYWGATGPKFRNIRWQGGALRASGTALADVHKINVAKREVIAPGDFDILVFYGSRLRVAEFMLRMADWRYRTGSWPSQAVLDAAAEKFTSSVRTFHTCAHFAQAGTSVYFVPSPLYTDGIVNMLARGAPLHQFPKAVEAQKEDRDILWSTIQTLARSRGFDVLRQPEDTVTGGVFTKTEFACEGAKDSGDFGHKSPAFAARWMKELLPLLPAQPRAA
;
A
#
# COMPACT_ATOMS: atom_id res chain seq x y z
N MET A 1 5.62 -27.77 -27.64
CA MET A 1 6.64 -26.84 -27.09
C MET A 1 5.92 -25.85 -26.21
N PRO A 2 6.30 -25.66 -24.94
CA PRO A 2 5.68 -24.60 -24.13
C PRO A 2 6.05 -23.25 -24.74
N SER A 3 5.06 -22.45 -25.12
CA SER A 3 5.29 -21.09 -25.58
C SER A 3 5.81 -20.26 -24.41
N HIS A 4 7.09 -19.94 -24.44
CA HIS A 4 7.70 -19.01 -23.49
C HIS A 4 7.16 -17.60 -23.78
N GLY A 5 6.03 -17.25 -23.17
CA GLY A 5 5.52 -15.88 -23.18
C GLY A 5 6.58 -14.92 -22.62
N LYS A 6 6.61 -13.69 -23.13
CA LYS A 6 7.54 -12.66 -22.65
C LYS A 6 7.33 -12.43 -21.14
N PRO A 7 8.41 -12.32 -20.33
CA PRO A 7 8.28 -11.98 -18.92
C PRO A 7 7.52 -10.66 -18.70
N PRO A 8 6.77 -10.51 -17.60
CA PRO A 8 5.98 -9.31 -17.36
C PRO A 8 6.87 -8.11 -17.01
N ARG A 9 6.50 -6.93 -17.54
CA ARG A 9 7.04 -5.62 -17.15
C ARG A 9 6.26 -5.09 -15.96
N ILE A 10 6.94 -4.80 -14.87
CA ILE A 10 6.37 -4.43 -13.59
C ILE A 10 6.82 -3.01 -13.24
N CYS A 11 5.89 -2.14 -12.83
CA CYS A 11 6.24 -0.86 -12.23
C CYS A 11 5.68 -0.75 -10.82
N VAL A 12 6.57 -0.50 -9.86
CA VAL A 12 6.23 -0.20 -8.47
C VAL A 12 6.14 1.30 -8.30
N ILE A 13 4.94 1.80 -8.01
CA ILE A 13 4.63 3.21 -7.85
C ILE A 13 4.43 3.50 -6.36
N GLY A 14 5.23 4.37 -5.75
CA GLY A 14 5.08 4.58 -4.31
C GLY A 14 5.61 5.88 -3.74
N ASP A 15 5.20 6.12 -2.50
CA ASP A 15 5.73 7.22 -1.71
C ASP A 15 6.97 6.77 -0.90
N SER A 16 7.30 7.46 0.20
CA SER A 16 8.46 7.08 1.03
C SER A 16 8.37 5.65 1.59
N GLN A 17 7.18 5.06 1.69
CA GLN A 17 7.01 3.66 2.11
C GLN A 17 7.65 2.66 1.14
N MET A 18 7.75 3.00 -0.15
CA MET A 18 8.43 2.17 -1.15
C MET A 18 9.93 2.01 -0.88
N GLY A 19 10.53 2.91 -0.08
CA GLY A 19 11.94 2.82 0.28
C GLY A 19 12.31 1.49 0.93
N SER A 20 11.46 0.94 1.79
CA SER A 20 11.70 -0.36 2.43
C SER A 20 11.61 -1.52 1.44
N LEU A 21 10.68 -1.45 0.48
CA LEU A 21 10.58 -2.43 -0.60
C LEU A 21 11.80 -2.38 -1.50
N ARG A 22 12.26 -1.18 -1.87
CA ARG A 22 13.47 -1.04 -2.70
C ARG A 22 14.71 -1.62 -2.01
N GLN A 23 14.89 -1.33 -0.73
CA GLN A 23 15.98 -1.93 0.07
C GLN A 23 15.86 -3.45 0.17
N ALA A 24 14.63 -3.98 0.31
CA ALA A 24 14.39 -5.42 0.34
C ALA A 24 14.78 -6.09 -0.97
N ASP A 25 14.45 -5.46 -2.10
CA ASP A 25 14.82 -5.91 -3.43
C ASP A 25 16.33 -5.85 -3.67
N ASP A 26 16.97 -4.71 -3.35
CA ASP A 26 18.43 -4.54 -3.45
C ASP A 26 19.19 -5.56 -2.56
N SER A 27 18.54 -6.05 -1.49
CA SER A 27 19.08 -7.08 -0.58
C SER A 27 18.70 -8.52 -0.95
N GLY A 28 18.02 -8.74 -2.08
CA GLY A 28 17.61 -10.07 -2.56
C GLY A 28 16.51 -10.74 -1.73
N LEU A 29 15.75 -9.99 -0.94
CA LEU A 29 14.65 -10.51 -0.11
C LEU A 29 13.33 -10.66 -0.88
N VAL A 30 13.23 -10.04 -2.05
CA VAL A 30 12.05 -10.09 -2.93
C VAL A 30 12.36 -10.98 -4.13
N ALA A 31 11.55 -12.00 -4.33
CA ALA A 31 11.67 -12.93 -5.44
C ALA A 31 10.69 -12.56 -6.57
N TRP A 32 11.03 -11.52 -7.33
CA TRP A 32 10.26 -11.18 -8.53
C TRP A 32 10.21 -12.35 -9.53
N PRO A 33 9.16 -12.45 -10.37
CA PRO A 33 9.08 -13.52 -11.38
C PRO A 33 10.32 -13.51 -12.28
N ALA A 34 10.79 -14.71 -12.64
CA ALA A 34 12.03 -14.86 -13.39
C ALA A 34 11.97 -14.11 -14.74
N GLY A 35 12.98 -13.28 -14.99
CA GLY A 35 13.07 -12.48 -16.22
C GLY A 35 12.21 -11.21 -16.24
N SER A 36 11.45 -10.92 -15.18
CA SER A 36 10.69 -9.67 -15.09
C SER A 36 11.59 -8.44 -15.12
N GLU A 37 11.13 -7.40 -15.81
CA GLU A 37 11.72 -6.06 -15.76
C GLU A 37 10.95 -5.25 -14.70
N VAL A 38 11.61 -4.88 -13.61
CA VAL A 38 11.01 -4.12 -12.50
C VAL A 38 11.52 -2.68 -12.51
N GLU A 39 10.61 -1.72 -12.65
CA GLU A 39 10.90 -0.30 -12.52
C GLU A 39 10.30 0.25 -11.21
N TYR A 40 11.06 1.09 -10.51
CA TYR A 40 10.58 1.83 -9.34
C TYR A 40 10.30 3.29 -9.72
N TRP A 41 9.13 3.79 -9.33
CA TRP A 41 8.65 5.11 -9.73
C TRP A 41 7.88 5.79 -8.58
N GLY A 42 7.97 7.12 -8.46
CA GLY A 42 7.42 7.80 -7.28
C GLY A 42 8.30 8.89 -6.67
N ALA A 43 7.92 9.33 -5.47
CA ALA A 43 8.55 10.43 -4.77
C ALA A 43 8.29 10.34 -3.27
N THR A 44 9.08 11.03 -2.43
CA THR A 44 8.85 11.06 -0.98
C THR A 44 7.45 11.59 -0.61
N GLY A 45 6.91 11.19 0.54
CA GLY A 45 5.52 11.41 0.95
C GLY A 45 4.94 12.82 0.67
N PRO A 46 5.61 13.92 1.06
CA PRO A 46 5.12 15.26 0.77
C PRO A 46 5.11 15.58 -0.74
N LYS A 47 6.17 15.21 -1.46
CA LYS A 47 6.38 15.48 -2.89
C LYS A 47 5.49 14.61 -3.77
N PHE A 48 5.11 13.42 -3.33
CA PHE A 48 4.21 12.51 -4.04
C PHE A 48 2.85 13.16 -4.39
N ARG A 49 2.46 14.26 -3.73
CA ARG A 49 1.29 15.07 -4.10
C ARG A 49 1.40 15.76 -5.47
N ASN A 50 2.60 15.86 -6.04
CA ASN A 50 2.85 16.41 -7.36
C ASN A 50 2.90 15.32 -8.46
N ILE A 51 2.59 14.08 -8.10
CA ILE A 51 2.26 13.01 -9.04
C ILE A 51 0.74 12.99 -9.22
N ARG A 52 0.27 13.08 -10.47
CA ARG A 52 -1.15 13.24 -10.78
C ARG A 52 -1.54 12.50 -12.06
N TRP A 53 -2.77 12.01 -12.10
CA TRP A 53 -3.40 11.59 -13.33
C TRP A 53 -3.76 12.82 -14.17
N GLN A 54 -3.18 12.94 -15.37
CA GLN A 54 -3.40 14.06 -16.28
C GLN A 54 -3.19 13.62 -17.73
N GLY A 55 -4.18 13.90 -18.58
CA GLY A 55 -4.13 13.56 -20.00
C GLY A 55 -4.01 12.04 -20.25
N GLY A 56 -4.77 11.24 -19.49
CA GLY A 56 -4.82 9.78 -19.64
C GLY A 56 -3.60 9.02 -19.13
N ALA A 57 -2.71 9.67 -18.37
CA ALA A 57 -1.50 9.07 -17.83
C ALA A 57 -1.17 9.61 -16.44
N LEU A 58 -0.38 8.85 -15.67
CA LEU A 58 0.20 9.30 -14.40
C LEU A 58 1.47 10.09 -14.69
N ARG A 59 1.54 11.34 -14.22
CA ARG A 59 2.64 12.28 -14.52
C ARG A 59 3.25 12.81 -13.25
N ALA A 60 4.57 12.83 -13.20
CA ALA A 60 5.32 13.57 -12.20
C ALA A 60 5.45 15.04 -12.62
N SER A 61 5.42 15.96 -11.65
CA SER A 61 5.56 17.39 -11.89
C SER A 61 6.22 18.08 -10.69
N GLY A 62 6.67 19.32 -10.89
CA GLY A 62 7.22 20.16 -9.83
C GLY A 62 8.28 19.45 -9.00
N THR A 63 8.12 19.49 -7.67
CA THR A 63 9.09 18.91 -6.73
C THR A 63 9.21 17.39 -6.78
N ALA A 64 8.31 16.67 -7.46
CA ALA A 64 8.37 15.21 -7.58
C ALA A 64 9.36 14.75 -8.66
N LEU A 65 9.65 15.56 -9.67
CA LEU A 65 10.47 15.17 -10.83
C LEU A 65 11.87 14.69 -10.41
N ALA A 66 12.53 15.44 -9.53
CA ALA A 66 13.87 15.09 -9.05
C ALA A 66 13.90 13.74 -8.32
N ASP A 67 12.86 13.43 -7.53
CA ASP A 67 12.76 12.14 -6.85
C ASP A 67 12.52 11.02 -7.88
N VAL A 68 11.61 11.23 -8.84
CA VAL A 68 11.31 10.28 -9.91
C VAL A 68 12.58 9.93 -10.70
N HIS A 69 13.30 10.94 -11.21
CA HIS A 69 14.55 10.73 -11.97
C HIS A 69 15.65 10.05 -11.15
N LYS A 70 15.64 10.21 -9.83
CA LYS A 70 16.62 9.58 -8.94
C LYS A 70 16.37 8.08 -8.80
N ILE A 71 15.11 7.65 -8.74
CA ILE A 71 14.75 6.26 -8.44
C ILE A 71 14.53 5.41 -9.70
N ASN A 72 14.10 6.03 -10.80
CA ASN A 72 13.84 5.33 -12.04
C ASN A 72 15.03 5.42 -12.99
N VAL A 73 15.59 4.27 -13.35
CA VAL A 73 16.76 4.21 -14.24
C VAL A 73 16.42 4.76 -15.63
N ALA A 74 15.17 4.54 -16.07
CA ALA A 74 14.66 5.01 -17.36
C ALA A 74 14.37 6.52 -17.42
N LYS A 75 14.45 7.27 -16.29
CA LYS A 75 14.12 8.70 -16.21
C LYS A 75 12.72 9.06 -16.73
N ARG A 76 11.80 8.08 -16.70
CA ARG A 76 10.44 8.21 -17.20
C ARG A 76 9.63 9.17 -16.34
N GLU A 77 9.08 10.22 -16.94
CA GLU A 77 8.25 11.19 -16.22
C GLU A 77 6.76 10.85 -16.22
N VAL A 78 6.37 9.91 -17.09
CA VAL A 78 4.98 9.59 -17.42
C VAL A 78 4.79 8.07 -17.45
N ILE A 79 3.79 7.57 -16.73
CA ILE A 79 3.31 6.18 -16.82
C ILE A 79 1.94 6.21 -17.50
N ALA A 80 1.86 5.71 -18.74
CA ALA A 80 0.62 5.57 -19.50
C ALA A 80 0.13 4.11 -19.45
N PRO A 81 -1.18 3.87 -19.67
CA PRO A 81 -1.67 2.52 -19.89
C PRO A 81 -0.90 1.81 -21.02
N GLY A 82 -0.52 0.54 -20.80
CA GLY A 82 0.25 -0.26 -21.75
C GLY A 82 1.79 -0.16 -21.62
N ASP A 83 2.31 0.82 -20.88
CA ASP A 83 3.75 0.92 -20.58
C ASP A 83 4.26 -0.29 -19.77
N PHE A 84 3.40 -0.83 -18.91
CA PHE A 84 3.67 -1.98 -18.04
C PHE A 84 2.50 -2.95 -18.04
N ASP A 85 2.80 -4.22 -17.79
CA ASP A 85 1.78 -5.27 -17.72
C ASP A 85 1.16 -5.33 -16.31
N ILE A 86 1.97 -4.95 -15.30
CA ILE A 86 1.61 -4.94 -13.88
C ILE A 86 2.01 -3.62 -13.25
N LEU A 87 1.09 -3.01 -12.49
CA LEU A 87 1.38 -1.86 -11.64
C LEU A 87 1.14 -2.22 -10.16
N VAL A 88 2.12 -1.91 -9.32
CA VAL A 88 2.04 -2.10 -7.87
C VAL A 88 2.11 -0.74 -7.18
N PHE A 89 0.99 -0.24 -6.68
CA PHE A 89 0.96 1.00 -5.89
C PHE A 89 1.33 0.69 -4.44
N TYR A 90 2.52 1.11 -3.98
CA TYR A 90 3.05 0.77 -2.66
C TYR A 90 3.09 1.97 -1.70
N GLY A 91 2.42 1.86 -0.55
CA GLY A 91 2.18 2.93 0.41
C GLY A 91 1.17 3.94 -0.10
N SER A 92 1.55 4.63 -1.19
CA SER A 92 0.73 5.47 -2.07
C SER A 92 -0.36 6.27 -1.34
N ARG A 93 -0.02 6.79 -0.15
CA ARG A 93 -0.84 7.68 0.69
C ARG A 93 -2.14 7.11 1.26
N LEU A 94 -2.51 5.84 1.02
CA LEU A 94 -3.68 5.24 1.66
C LEU A 94 -3.31 4.76 3.07
N ARG A 95 -3.61 5.60 4.07
CA ARG A 95 -3.23 5.38 5.47
C ARG A 95 -4.22 4.48 6.18
N VAL A 96 -4.14 3.18 5.92
CA VAL A 96 -5.13 2.21 6.43
C VAL A 96 -5.17 2.16 7.97
N ALA A 97 -4.06 2.45 8.64
CA ALA A 97 -3.99 2.54 10.10
C ALA A 97 -5.07 3.49 10.67
N GLU A 98 -5.21 4.68 10.09
CA GLU A 98 -6.17 5.70 10.55
C GLU A 98 -7.62 5.22 10.43
N PHE A 99 -7.92 4.47 9.37
CA PHE A 99 -9.23 3.84 9.18
C PHE A 99 -9.46 2.70 10.19
N MET A 100 -8.49 1.80 10.33
CA MET A 100 -8.60 0.64 11.21
C MET A 100 -8.74 1.00 12.67
N LEU A 101 -7.90 1.92 13.16
CA LEU A 101 -7.96 2.44 14.53
C LEU A 101 -9.36 2.95 14.86
N ARG A 102 -9.92 3.80 14.00
CA ARG A 102 -11.23 4.41 14.21
C ARG A 102 -12.36 3.38 14.23
N MET A 103 -12.35 2.46 13.28
CA MET A 103 -13.44 1.48 13.13
C MET A 103 -13.38 0.40 14.22
N ALA A 104 -12.18 -0.06 14.57
CA ALA A 104 -11.99 -0.97 15.70
C ALA A 104 -12.46 -0.33 17.00
N ASP A 105 -12.00 0.88 17.29
CA ASP A 105 -12.38 1.56 18.51
C ASP A 105 -13.91 1.83 18.58
N TRP A 106 -14.56 2.16 17.46
CA TRP A 106 -16.03 2.22 17.40
C TRP A 106 -16.67 0.90 17.83
N ARG A 107 -16.26 -0.21 17.22
CA ARG A 107 -16.80 -1.55 17.49
C ARG A 107 -16.78 -1.91 18.97
N TYR A 108 -15.72 -1.54 19.69
CA TYR A 108 -15.57 -1.83 21.11
C TYR A 108 -16.23 -0.80 22.03
N ARG A 109 -16.40 0.45 21.58
CA ARG A 109 -17.20 1.45 22.32
C ARG A 109 -18.70 1.17 22.25
N THR A 110 -19.20 0.68 21.11
CA THR A 110 -20.64 0.44 20.90
C THR A 110 -21.07 -1.00 21.17
N GLY A 111 -20.12 -1.94 21.22
CA GLY A 111 -20.40 -3.36 21.37
C GLY A 111 -20.85 -4.06 20.08
N SER A 112 -20.93 -3.35 18.95
CA SER A 112 -21.36 -3.91 17.66
C SER A 112 -20.77 -3.17 16.46
N TRP A 113 -20.69 -3.86 15.32
CA TRP A 113 -20.39 -3.21 14.05
C TRP A 113 -21.60 -2.37 13.59
N PRO A 114 -21.37 -1.24 12.89
CA PRO A 114 -22.46 -0.62 12.15
C PRO A 114 -22.89 -1.56 11.01
N SER A 115 -24.03 -1.27 10.37
CA SER A 115 -24.49 -2.07 9.23
C SER A 115 -23.46 -2.08 8.10
N GLN A 116 -23.52 -3.11 7.24
CA GLN A 116 -22.59 -3.22 6.10
C GLN A 116 -22.66 -1.99 5.19
N ALA A 117 -23.85 -1.44 4.93
CA ALA A 117 -24.00 -0.22 4.13
C ALA A 117 -23.25 0.99 4.72
N VAL A 118 -23.17 1.09 6.05
CA VAL A 118 -22.40 2.15 6.73
C VAL A 118 -20.90 1.87 6.63
N LEU A 119 -20.46 0.61 6.74
CA LEU A 119 -19.06 0.22 6.52
C LEU A 119 -18.61 0.54 5.10
N ASP A 120 -19.42 0.21 4.11
CA ASP A 120 -19.15 0.46 2.69
C ASP A 120 -19.04 1.97 2.43
N ALA A 121 -20.00 2.76 2.94
CA ALA A 121 -19.96 4.22 2.83
C ALA A 121 -18.73 4.83 3.53
N ALA A 122 -18.32 4.27 4.67
CA ALA A 122 -17.11 4.71 5.38
C ALA A 122 -15.84 4.39 4.58
N ALA A 123 -15.74 3.20 3.99
CA ALA A 123 -14.63 2.80 3.12
C ALA A 123 -14.57 3.63 1.83
N GLU A 124 -15.72 3.93 1.22
CA GLU A 124 -15.80 4.80 0.05
C GLU A 124 -15.35 6.22 0.40
N LYS A 125 -15.84 6.80 1.50
CA LYS A 125 -15.38 8.11 1.96
C LYS A 125 -13.87 8.12 2.24
N PHE A 126 -13.36 7.11 2.94
CA PHE A 126 -11.93 6.97 3.24
C PHE A 126 -11.09 6.96 1.96
N THR A 127 -11.41 6.08 1.00
CA THR A 127 -10.66 5.90 -0.23
C THR A 127 -10.83 7.06 -1.22
N SER A 128 -11.97 7.75 -1.20
CA SER A 128 -12.26 8.91 -2.08
C SER A 128 -11.24 10.04 -1.92
N SER A 129 -10.66 10.18 -0.73
CA SER A 129 -9.64 11.19 -0.40
C SER A 129 -8.25 10.88 -0.97
N VAL A 130 -8.05 9.68 -1.53
CA VAL A 130 -6.75 9.19 -1.99
C VAL A 130 -6.74 9.07 -3.52
N ARG A 131 -6.16 10.08 -4.17
CA ARG A 131 -6.13 10.18 -5.65
C ARG A 131 -5.54 8.95 -6.36
N THR A 132 -4.54 8.31 -5.75
CA THR A 132 -3.93 7.08 -6.29
C THR A 132 -4.90 5.91 -6.31
N PHE A 133 -5.86 5.84 -5.40
CA PHE A 133 -6.89 4.81 -5.40
C PHE A 133 -7.79 4.93 -6.65
N HIS A 134 -8.14 6.16 -7.05
CA HIS A 134 -8.86 6.41 -8.31
C HIS A 134 -7.98 6.20 -9.54
N THR A 135 -6.70 6.55 -9.46
CA THR A 135 -5.72 6.31 -10.52
C THR A 135 -5.60 4.82 -10.84
N CYS A 136 -5.67 3.95 -9.83
CA CYS A 136 -5.67 2.49 -10.02
C CYS A 136 -6.86 2.03 -10.87
N ALA A 137 -8.05 2.57 -10.62
CA ALA A 137 -9.23 2.25 -11.41
C ALA A 137 -9.05 2.67 -12.89
N HIS A 138 -8.42 3.81 -13.18
CA HIS A 138 -8.15 4.22 -14.56
C HIS A 138 -7.22 3.25 -15.30
N PHE A 139 -6.15 2.78 -14.64
CA PHE A 139 -5.25 1.77 -15.23
C PHE A 139 -5.94 0.40 -15.39
N ALA A 140 -6.71 -0.02 -14.40
CA ALA A 140 -7.46 -1.28 -14.45
C ALA A 140 -8.49 -1.30 -15.58
N GLN A 141 -9.25 -0.21 -15.75
CA GLN A 141 -10.19 -0.04 -16.86
C GLN A 141 -9.51 -0.06 -18.23
N ALA A 142 -8.24 0.35 -18.30
CA ALA A 142 -7.42 0.27 -19.50
C ALA A 142 -6.73 -1.10 -19.69
N GLY A 143 -7.09 -2.11 -18.89
CA GLY A 143 -6.62 -3.49 -19.04
C GLY A 143 -5.32 -3.84 -18.29
N THR A 144 -4.75 -2.90 -17.53
CA THR A 144 -3.52 -3.15 -16.76
C THR A 144 -3.83 -3.96 -15.49
N SER A 145 -2.97 -4.93 -15.11
CA SER A 145 -3.12 -5.61 -13.82
C SER A 145 -2.63 -4.70 -12.70
N VAL A 146 -3.51 -4.28 -11.80
CA VAL A 146 -3.20 -3.29 -10.76
C VAL A 146 -3.36 -3.89 -9.36
N TYR A 147 -2.33 -3.73 -8.55
CA TYR A 147 -2.31 -4.13 -7.15
C TYR A 147 -1.97 -2.92 -6.27
N PHE A 148 -2.69 -2.76 -5.17
CA PHE A 148 -2.52 -1.66 -4.23
C PHE A 148 -2.09 -2.21 -2.87
N VAL A 149 -0.86 -1.91 -2.46
CA VAL A 149 -0.33 -2.17 -1.12
C VAL A 149 -0.41 -0.87 -0.31
N PRO A 150 -1.33 -0.74 0.66
CA PRO A 150 -1.51 0.49 1.41
C PRO A 150 -0.34 0.78 2.35
N SER A 151 -0.33 2.00 2.91
CA SER A 151 0.60 2.32 3.99
C SER A 151 0.32 1.40 5.19
N PRO A 152 1.35 0.84 5.84
CA PRO A 152 1.19 -0.12 6.93
C PRO A 152 0.50 0.45 8.16
N LEU A 153 0.09 -0.45 9.06
CA LEU A 153 -0.25 -0.12 10.44
C LEU A 153 0.95 0.53 11.15
N TYR A 154 0.65 1.37 12.15
CA TYR A 154 1.69 1.98 12.98
C TYR A 154 2.48 0.93 13.76
N THR A 155 3.77 1.16 13.98
CA THR A 155 4.64 0.23 14.70
C THR A 155 4.51 0.42 16.21
N ASP A 156 4.24 -0.66 16.93
CA ASP A 156 4.15 -0.64 18.39
C ASP A 156 5.51 -0.39 19.06
N GLY A 157 5.50 0.20 20.25
CA GLY A 157 6.71 0.39 21.07
C GLY A 157 7.74 1.41 20.55
N ILE A 158 7.41 2.19 19.51
CA ILE A 158 8.29 3.26 18.99
C ILE A 158 8.06 4.60 19.69
N VAL A 159 6.79 4.96 19.91
CA VAL A 159 6.39 6.14 20.67
C VAL A 159 5.35 5.74 21.72
N ASN A 160 5.14 6.59 22.73
CA ASN A 160 4.02 6.39 23.66
C ASN A 160 2.69 6.64 22.93
N MET A 161 2.02 5.56 22.55
CA MET A 161 0.76 5.62 21.79
C MET A 161 -0.41 6.23 22.56
N LEU A 162 -0.30 6.36 23.89
CA LEU A 162 -1.30 6.98 24.77
C LEU A 162 -1.07 8.48 25.01
N ALA A 163 0.09 9.00 24.61
CA ALA A 163 0.41 10.42 24.76
C ALA A 163 -0.56 11.29 23.95
N ARG A 164 -0.78 12.54 24.39
CA ARG A 164 -1.68 13.47 23.69
C ARG A 164 -1.27 13.60 22.22
N GLY A 165 -2.24 13.38 21.32
CA GLY A 165 -2.04 13.43 19.87
C GLY A 165 -1.57 12.13 19.24
N ALA A 166 -1.25 11.10 20.02
CA ALA A 166 -0.91 9.78 19.51
C ALA A 166 -2.19 8.94 19.23
N PRO A 167 -2.09 7.86 18.42
CA PRO A 167 -3.25 7.09 17.97
C PRO A 167 -4.18 6.57 19.08
N LEU A 168 -3.64 5.96 20.13
CA LEU A 168 -4.46 5.38 21.22
C LEU A 168 -5.00 6.42 22.19
N HIS A 169 -4.49 7.65 22.17
CA HIS A 169 -5.15 8.75 22.86
C HIS A 169 -6.52 9.06 22.24
N GLN A 170 -6.63 8.97 20.92
CA GLN A 170 -7.87 9.25 20.19
C GLN A 170 -8.79 8.02 20.09
N PHE A 171 -8.18 6.84 19.95
CA PHE A 171 -8.88 5.57 19.71
C PHE A 171 -8.41 4.49 20.72
N PRO A 172 -8.63 4.69 22.03
CA PRO A 172 -8.07 3.83 23.06
C PRO A 172 -8.56 2.39 22.99
N LYS A 173 -9.77 2.14 22.46
CA LYS A 173 -10.35 0.81 22.37
C LYS A 173 -9.87 0.01 21.16
N ALA A 174 -9.10 0.62 20.27
CA ALA A 174 -8.58 -0.07 19.08
C ALA A 174 -7.63 -1.23 19.42
N VAL A 175 -7.01 -1.22 20.60
CA VAL A 175 -6.14 -2.31 21.09
C VAL A 175 -6.89 -3.61 21.33
N GLU A 176 -8.21 -3.56 21.49
CA GLU A 176 -9.05 -4.72 21.77
C GLU A 176 -9.32 -5.53 20.49
N ALA A 177 -9.04 -4.98 19.31
CA ALA A 177 -9.34 -5.59 18.01
C ALA A 177 -8.73 -6.97 17.82
N GLN A 178 -9.57 -7.91 17.41
CA GLN A 178 -9.15 -9.27 17.05
C GLN A 178 -8.93 -9.40 15.54
N LYS A 179 -8.43 -10.57 15.12
CA LYS A 179 -8.16 -10.85 13.72
C LYS A 179 -9.43 -10.74 12.88
N GLU A 180 -10.54 -11.21 13.41
CA GLU A 180 -11.86 -11.21 12.76
C GLU A 180 -12.34 -9.78 12.50
N ASP A 181 -12.04 -8.84 13.41
CA ASP A 181 -12.35 -7.43 13.22
C ASP A 181 -11.55 -6.84 12.06
N ARG A 182 -10.25 -7.14 12.01
CA ARG A 182 -9.39 -6.72 10.89
C ARG A 182 -9.84 -7.35 9.58
N ASP A 183 -10.28 -8.61 9.59
CA ASP A 183 -10.80 -9.31 8.40
C ASP A 183 -12.01 -8.58 7.82
N ILE A 184 -12.96 -8.15 8.65
CA ILE A 184 -14.13 -7.36 8.22
C ILE A 184 -13.69 -6.05 7.55
N LEU A 185 -12.79 -5.30 8.19
CA LEU A 185 -12.33 -4.01 7.67
C LEU A 185 -11.55 -4.15 6.36
N TRP A 186 -10.66 -5.14 6.27
CA TRP A 186 -9.94 -5.45 5.05
C TRP A 186 -10.89 -5.86 3.93
N SER A 187 -11.84 -6.76 4.21
CA SER A 187 -12.78 -7.24 3.20
C SER A 187 -13.65 -6.12 2.62
N THR A 188 -14.00 -5.12 3.44
CA THR A 188 -14.76 -3.93 3.00
C THR A 188 -13.94 -3.14 1.97
N ILE A 189 -12.67 -2.84 2.25
CA ILE A 189 -11.79 -2.09 1.33
C ILE A 189 -11.50 -2.92 0.07
N GLN A 190 -11.26 -4.22 0.21
CA GLN A 190 -10.96 -5.12 -0.91
C GLN A 190 -12.15 -5.28 -1.85
N THR A 191 -13.37 -5.39 -1.31
CA THR A 191 -14.60 -5.47 -2.11
C THR A 191 -14.79 -4.21 -2.94
N LEU A 192 -14.57 -3.03 -2.33
CA LEU A 192 -14.62 -1.75 -3.02
C LEU A 192 -13.54 -1.62 -4.11
N ALA A 193 -12.32 -2.11 -3.87
CA ALA A 193 -11.26 -2.09 -4.87
C ALA A 193 -11.59 -3.00 -6.07
N ARG A 194 -12.08 -4.21 -5.79
CA ARG A 194 -12.45 -5.19 -6.83
C ARG A 194 -13.61 -4.72 -7.68
N SER A 195 -14.60 -4.04 -7.10
CA SER A 195 -15.68 -3.43 -7.89
C SER A 195 -15.18 -2.34 -8.85
N ARG A 196 -13.96 -1.84 -8.64
CA ARG A 196 -13.24 -0.88 -9.50
C ARG A 196 -12.15 -1.53 -10.36
N GLY A 197 -12.05 -2.86 -10.36
CA GLY A 197 -11.20 -3.64 -11.27
C GLY A 197 -9.76 -3.87 -10.80
N PHE A 198 -9.41 -3.56 -9.55
CA PHE A 198 -8.05 -3.79 -9.01
C PHE A 198 -8.07 -4.43 -7.63
N ASP A 199 -6.93 -4.97 -7.19
CA ASP A 199 -6.82 -5.64 -5.91
C ASP A 199 -6.10 -4.78 -4.86
N VAL A 200 -6.59 -4.84 -3.62
CA VAL A 200 -5.90 -4.27 -2.45
C VAL A 200 -5.31 -5.42 -1.62
N LEU A 201 -4.04 -5.28 -1.27
CA LEU A 201 -3.31 -6.26 -0.48
C LEU A 201 -3.40 -5.87 0.99
N ARG A 202 -3.93 -6.79 1.80
CA ARG A 202 -3.96 -6.62 3.25
C ARG A 202 -2.58 -6.80 3.86
N GLN A 203 -2.32 -6.11 4.97
CA GLN A 203 -1.11 -6.35 5.76
C GLN A 203 -1.09 -7.81 6.25
N PRO A 204 0.05 -8.53 6.17
CA PRO A 204 0.11 -9.90 6.62
C PRO A 204 -0.16 -10.00 8.12
N GLU A 205 -1.04 -10.91 8.50
CA GLU A 205 -1.59 -10.99 9.86
C GLU A 205 -0.51 -11.33 10.90
N ASP A 206 0.48 -12.12 10.53
CA ASP A 206 1.63 -12.48 11.37
C ASP A 206 2.53 -11.27 11.70
N THR A 207 2.36 -10.13 11.03
CA THR A 207 3.06 -8.88 11.36
C THR A 207 2.31 -8.00 12.36
N VAL A 208 1.06 -8.34 12.68
CA VAL A 208 0.16 -7.51 13.50
C VAL A 208 0.34 -7.83 15.00
N THR A 209 0.19 -6.81 15.84
CA THR A 209 0.17 -6.90 17.31
C THR A 209 -0.74 -5.82 17.89
N GLY A 210 -1.10 -5.92 19.17
CA GLY A 210 -1.80 -4.86 19.90
C GLY A 210 -3.12 -4.41 19.25
N GLY A 211 -3.83 -5.34 18.61
CA GLY A 211 -5.07 -5.10 17.89
C GLY A 211 -4.92 -4.46 16.51
N VAL A 212 -4.26 -3.31 16.39
CA VAL A 212 -4.11 -2.59 15.09
C VAL A 212 -2.73 -1.96 14.91
N PHE A 213 -1.69 -2.61 15.43
CA PHE A 213 -0.31 -2.19 15.26
C PHE A 213 0.53 -3.25 14.55
N THR A 214 1.68 -2.84 14.06
CA THR A 214 2.72 -3.73 13.55
C THR A 214 3.71 -4.05 14.66
N LYS A 215 4.19 -5.29 14.73
CA LYS A 215 5.25 -5.71 15.67
C LYS A 215 6.51 -4.84 15.54
N THR A 216 7.14 -4.53 16.67
CA THR A 216 8.31 -3.63 16.74
C THR A 216 9.51 -4.10 15.92
N GLU A 217 9.68 -5.41 15.72
CA GLU A 217 10.75 -6.00 14.89
C GLU A 217 10.68 -5.56 13.41
N PHE A 218 9.53 -5.06 12.97
CA PHE A 218 9.30 -4.54 11.63
C PHE A 218 9.47 -3.02 11.53
N ALA A 219 9.91 -2.34 12.59
CA ALA A 219 10.26 -0.92 12.55
C ALA A 219 11.41 -0.64 11.57
N CYS A 220 11.43 0.55 10.97
CA CYS A 220 12.62 0.99 10.24
C CYS A 220 13.82 1.18 11.18
N GLU A 221 15.02 1.17 10.59
CA GLU A 221 16.25 1.48 11.32
C GLU A 221 16.18 2.90 11.92
N GLY A 222 16.65 3.07 13.16
CA GLY A 222 16.59 4.35 13.88
C GLY A 222 15.17 4.82 14.26
N ALA A 223 14.15 3.97 14.16
CA ALA A 223 12.77 4.34 14.46
C ALA A 223 12.57 4.89 15.89
N LYS A 224 13.22 4.29 16.90
CA LYS A 224 13.11 4.75 18.30
C LYS A 224 13.68 6.14 18.51
N ASP A 225 14.83 6.43 17.89
CA ASP A 225 15.52 7.71 18.05
C ASP A 225 14.79 8.84 17.30
N SER A 226 14.24 8.53 16.13
CA SER A 226 13.48 9.48 15.29
C SER A 226 11.99 9.61 15.68
N GLY A 227 11.46 8.67 16.46
CA GLY A 227 10.04 8.53 16.71
C GLY A 227 9.24 8.06 15.48
N ASP A 228 9.89 7.46 14.48
CA ASP A 228 9.24 7.02 13.25
C ASP A 228 8.51 5.68 13.42
N PHE A 229 7.26 5.76 13.87
CA PHE A 229 6.37 4.60 13.97
C PHE A 229 5.64 4.30 12.64
N GLY A 230 5.91 5.06 11.58
CA GLY A 230 5.21 4.96 10.29
C GLY A 230 5.94 4.06 9.29
N HIS A 231 7.22 4.30 9.05
CA HIS A 231 8.02 3.52 8.11
C HIS A 231 8.41 2.15 8.68
N LYS A 232 8.80 1.24 7.79
CA LYS A 232 9.02 -0.18 8.10
C LYS A 232 10.35 -0.68 7.58
N SER A 233 10.82 -1.80 8.12
CA SER A 233 12.04 -2.46 7.69
C SER A 233 11.91 -3.09 6.30
N PRO A 234 13.04 -3.38 5.62
CA PRO A 234 13.05 -4.21 4.42
C PRO A 234 12.44 -5.61 4.64
N ALA A 235 12.67 -6.20 5.82
CA ALA A 235 12.10 -7.51 6.18
C ALA A 235 10.56 -7.49 6.19
N PHE A 236 9.96 -6.40 6.66
CA PHE A 236 8.52 -6.20 6.60
C PHE A 236 8.01 -6.12 5.16
N ALA A 237 8.67 -5.33 4.31
CA ALA A 237 8.29 -5.20 2.92
C ALA A 237 8.39 -6.55 2.18
N ALA A 238 9.48 -7.28 2.39
CA ALA A 238 9.66 -8.63 1.84
C ALA A 238 8.57 -9.59 2.30
N ARG A 239 8.20 -9.55 3.59
CA ARG A 239 7.10 -10.36 4.11
C ARG A 239 5.77 -10.03 3.43
N TRP A 240 5.48 -8.75 3.22
CA TRP A 240 4.27 -8.35 2.50
C TRP A 240 4.28 -8.78 1.04
N MET A 241 5.42 -8.68 0.36
CA MET A 241 5.57 -9.13 -1.02
C MET A 241 5.31 -10.63 -1.20
N LYS A 242 5.53 -11.47 -0.18
CA LYS A 242 5.15 -12.89 -0.23
C LYS A 242 3.64 -13.12 -0.42
N GLU A 243 2.79 -12.14 -0.06
CA GLU A 243 1.35 -12.19 -0.35
C GLU A 243 1.01 -11.76 -1.78
N LEU A 244 1.79 -10.84 -2.35
CA LEU A 244 1.55 -10.28 -3.67
C LEU A 244 2.12 -11.15 -4.79
N LEU A 245 3.34 -11.65 -4.64
CA LEU A 245 4.07 -12.37 -5.70
C LEU A 245 3.29 -13.56 -6.27
N PRO A 246 2.58 -14.39 -5.47
CA PRO A 246 1.77 -15.50 -6.00
C PRO A 246 0.56 -15.05 -6.83
N LEU A 247 0.13 -13.78 -6.70
CA LEU A 247 -0.99 -13.21 -7.43
C LEU A 247 -0.58 -12.62 -8.77
N LEU A 248 0.72 -12.37 -8.97
CA LEU A 248 1.21 -11.78 -10.20
C LEU A 248 1.05 -12.78 -11.36
N PRO A 249 0.47 -12.36 -12.49
CA PRO A 249 0.32 -13.27 -13.61
C PRO A 249 1.71 -13.63 -14.17
N ALA A 250 1.92 -14.92 -14.45
CA ALA A 250 3.16 -15.41 -15.03
C ALA A 250 3.41 -14.89 -16.46
N GLN A 251 2.34 -14.44 -17.14
CA GLN A 251 2.36 -13.87 -18.50
C GLN A 251 1.38 -12.70 -18.59
N PRO A 252 1.62 -11.70 -19.47
CA PRO A 252 0.67 -10.62 -19.68
C PRO A 252 -0.72 -11.14 -20.07
N ARG A 253 -1.79 -10.46 -19.64
CA ARG A 253 -3.14 -10.75 -20.15
C ARG A 253 -3.16 -10.41 -21.64
N ALA A 254 -3.65 -11.32 -22.48
CA ALA A 254 -3.90 -11.03 -23.89
C ALA A 254 -4.88 -9.85 -23.98
N ALA A 255 -4.52 -8.84 -24.76
CA ALA A 255 -5.35 -7.66 -25.04
C ALA A 255 -6.61 -8.03 -25.83
#